data_AF-A0A1B0CX59-F1
#
_entry.id   AF-A0A1B0CX59-F1
#
_cell.length_a   1.000
_cell.length_b   1.000
_cell.length_c   1.000
_cell.angle_alpha   90.00
_cell.angle_beta   90.00
_cell.angle_gamma   90.00
#
_symmetry.space_group_name_H-M   'P 1'
#
loop_
_entity.id
_entity.type
_entity.pdbx_description
1 polymer ?
#
loop_
_entity_poly.entity_id
_entity_poly.type
_entity_poly.pdbx_seq_one_letter_code
_entity_poly.pdbx_strand_id
1 'polypeptide(L)'
;MSLLVRAEADGSLLLESKIQPDTAYQKQQDTLIVWSEGDNFDLALSFQEKAGCDEIWEKICQVQGKDPSVEITQDIVEESEDERFEEMSDSAPPVELPPCELSRLEDISEAIVSGLATPLRKEKLAMALESENYIEKLLNLFHMCEDLENVEGLHHLFEIFKNILLLNKNALFEIMFAEDTIFDVVGCLEYDPSLPAPRKHRQYLRQMAKFREALPIKNQNLLAKIHQTYRVQYIQDIVLPTPSVFVEDNMLNTLSSFIYFNKVEIVTLIQEDEKFLVELFGMLTDPKTLAVKRRDLILFLKEFNNFAQNLQPQGKDSFYKTLTTLGVLPALEITLAMTDQKTKAASIDILTSIVEYSSSTVRDYTLQQDNTTDPVSFAVFSSFSFSYFD
;
A
#
# COMPACT_ATOMS: atom_id res chain seq x y z
N MET A 1 7.52 45.23 7.44
CA MET A 1 6.81 44.85 8.68
C MET A 1 7.19 43.41 8.98
N SER A 2 7.24 42.99 10.24
CA SER A 2 7.68 41.63 10.62
C SER A 2 6.70 41.02 11.61
N LEU A 3 6.51 39.70 11.52
CA LEU A 3 5.81 38.88 12.50
C LEU A 3 6.76 38.57 13.66
N LEU A 4 6.32 38.88 14.87
CA LEU A 4 7.11 38.69 16.10
C LEU A 4 6.31 37.80 17.06
N VAL A 5 6.88 36.66 17.45
CA VAL A 5 6.30 35.75 18.45
C VAL A 5 7.19 35.73 19.68
N ARG A 6 6.60 35.87 20.86
CA ARG A 6 7.31 35.77 22.15
C ARG A 6 6.83 34.55 22.93
N ALA A 7 7.77 33.89 23.60
CA ALA A 7 7.46 32.77 24.48
C ALA A 7 6.69 33.27 25.71
N GLU A 8 5.63 32.56 26.09
CA GLU A 8 4.89 32.89 27.33
C GLU A 8 5.71 32.63 28.60
N ALA A 9 6.63 31.65 28.55
CA ALA A 9 7.38 31.20 29.72
C ALA A 9 8.38 32.25 30.24
N ASP A 10 9.04 32.98 29.35
CA ASP A 10 10.15 33.88 29.69
C ASP A 10 10.17 35.20 28.90
N GLY A 11 9.23 35.40 27.96
CA GLY A 11 9.15 36.59 27.10
C GLY A 11 10.23 36.67 26.02
N SER A 12 11.02 35.60 25.84
CA SER A 12 12.06 35.53 24.81
C SER A 12 11.45 35.52 23.40
N LEU A 13 12.22 35.99 22.42
CA LEU A 13 11.74 36.11 21.03
C LEU A 13 11.88 34.75 20.34
N LEU A 14 10.76 34.12 19.99
CA LEU A 14 10.70 32.81 19.34
C LEU A 14 10.76 32.90 17.82
N LEU A 15 10.12 33.93 17.26
CA LEU A 15 10.07 34.16 15.82
C LEU A 15 10.21 35.64 15.54
N GLU A 16 11.07 35.97 14.58
CA GLU A 16 11.11 37.26 13.91
C GLU A 16 11.19 36.99 12.41
N SER A 17 10.02 36.96 11.75
CA SER A 17 9.90 36.72 10.31
C SER A 17 9.51 38.01 9.61
N LYS A 18 10.26 38.43 8.61
CA LYS A 18 9.93 39.64 7.84
C LYS A 18 8.88 39.28 6.80
N ILE A 19 7.78 40.03 6.77
CA ILE A 19 6.75 39.86 5.74
C ILE A 19 7.31 40.36 4.41
N GLN A 20 7.68 39.42 3.53
CA GLN A 20 8.18 39.75 2.19
C GLN A 20 7.01 39.96 1.21
N PRO A 21 7.15 40.82 0.19
CA PRO A 21 6.08 41.09 -0.77
C PRO A 21 5.70 39.90 -1.65
N ASP A 22 6.63 38.96 -1.83
CA ASP A 22 6.60 37.83 -2.77
C ASP A 22 6.35 36.48 -2.10
N THR A 23 6.41 36.38 -0.77
CA THR A 23 6.06 35.16 -0.04
C THR A 23 4.56 34.86 -0.14
N ALA A 24 4.20 33.64 -0.51
CA ALA A 24 2.83 33.17 -0.45
C ALA A 24 2.45 32.80 0.99
N TYR A 25 1.62 33.61 1.63
CA TYR A 25 0.98 33.25 2.89
C TYR A 25 -0.36 32.58 2.58
N GLN A 26 -0.67 31.51 3.28
CA GLN A 26 -1.94 30.78 3.16
C GLN A 26 -2.64 30.75 4.51
N LYS A 27 -3.92 31.11 4.51
CA LYS A 27 -4.80 30.94 5.66
C LYS A 27 -5.52 29.60 5.53
N GLN A 28 -5.45 28.78 6.59
CA GLN A 28 -6.10 27.47 6.63
C GLN A 28 -6.99 27.36 7.86
N GLN A 29 -8.16 26.73 7.70
CA GLN A 29 -9.06 26.36 8.80
C GLN A 29 -9.41 27.51 9.77
N ASP A 30 -9.46 28.76 9.27
CA ASP A 30 -9.74 29.99 10.01
C ASP A 30 -8.74 30.40 11.11
N THR A 31 -7.85 29.53 11.58
CA THR A 31 -6.95 29.78 12.73
C THR A 31 -5.48 29.46 12.46
N LEU A 32 -5.11 29.10 11.23
CA LEU A 32 -3.73 28.80 10.84
C LEU A 32 -3.26 29.73 9.72
N ILE A 33 -2.01 30.20 9.84
CA ILE A 33 -1.30 30.91 8.77
C ILE A 33 -0.01 30.15 8.47
N VAL A 34 0.18 29.74 7.22
CA VAL A 34 1.31 28.93 6.75
C VAL A 34 2.08 29.68 5.67
N TRP A 35 3.41 29.60 5.68
CA TRP A 35 4.28 30.13 4.62
C TRP A 35 5.66 29.47 4.63
N SER A 36 6.38 29.60 3.51
CA SER A 36 7.77 29.15 3.39
C SER A 36 8.74 30.32 3.63
N GLU A 37 9.67 30.14 4.57
CA GLU A 37 10.73 31.08 4.95
C GLU A 37 12.08 30.60 4.37
N GLY A 38 12.16 30.53 3.03
CA GLY A 38 13.34 30.07 2.28
C GLY A 38 13.25 28.63 1.74
N ASP A 39 14.32 28.15 1.12
CA ASP A 39 14.38 26.80 0.54
C ASP A 39 14.28 25.73 1.63
N ASN A 40 13.24 24.89 1.57
CA ASN A 40 12.94 23.78 2.49
C ASN A 40 12.70 24.18 3.96
N PHE A 41 12.17 25.38 4.23
CA PHE A 41 11.87 25.82 5.59
C PHE A 41 10.47 26.40 5.71
N ASP A 42 9.49 25.55 6.06
CA ASP A 42 8.08 25.94 6.21
C ASP A 42 7.74 26.26 7.66
N LEU A 43 6.97 27.34 7.83
CA LEU A 43 6.51 27.83 9.13
C LEU A 43 4.97 27.89 9.16
N ALA A 44 4.42 27.61 10.34
CA ALA A 44 3.00 27.74 10.61
C ALA A 44 2.76 28.45 11.95
N LEU A 45 1.83 29.41 11.95
CA LEU A 45 1.31 30.04 13.15
C LEU A 45 -0.11 29.53 13.41
N SER A 46 -0.27 28.81 14.52
CA SER A 46 -1.57 28.35 15.01
C SER A 46 -2.09 29.31 16.06
N PHE A 47 -3.25 29.90 15.81
CA PHE A 47 -3.91 30.82 16.71
C PHE A 47 -4.96 30.08 17.54
N GLN A 48 -5.06 30.45 18.82
CA GLN A 48 -6.10 29.92 19.70
C GLN A 48 -7.49 30.48 19.33
N GLU A 49 -7.55 31.72 18.83
CA GLU A 49 -8.79 32.40 18.48
C GLU A 49 -8.75 32.91 17.04
N LYS A 50 -9.85 32.71 16.30
CA LYS A 50 -10.03 33.20 14.93
C LYS A 50 -9.80 34.71 14.82
N ALA A 51 -10.27 35.49 15.80
CA ALA A 51 -10.10 36.94 15.80
C ALA A 51 -8.62 37.36 15.76
N GLY A 52 -7.75 36.67 16.51
CA GLY A 52 -6.31 36.93 16.48
C GLY A 52 -5.66 36.53 15.15
N CYS A 53 -6.14 35.45 14.53
CA CYS A 53 -5.69 35.06 13.19
C CYS A 53 -6.09 36.11 12.15
N ASP A 54 -7.34 36.59 12.18
CA ASP A 54 -7.87 37.61 11.27
C ASP A 54 -7.07 38.92 11.36
N GLU A 55 -6.73 39.38 12.58
CA GLU A 55 -5.93 40.60 12.77
C GLU A 55 -4.52 40.51 12.18
N ILE A 56 -3.87 39.35 12.28
CA ILE A 56 -2.54 39.14 11.69
C ILE A 56 -2.64 38.99 10.17
N TRP A 57 -3.68 38.29 9.68
CA TRP A 57 -3.94 38.13 8.26
C TRP A 57 -4.16 39.47 7.56
N GLU A 58 -4.99 40.36 8.13
CA GLU A 58 -5.21 41.71 7.59
C GLU A 58 -3.90 42.50 7.45
N LYS A 59 -2.99 42.39 8.43
CA LYS A 59 -1.69 43.05 8.37
C LYS A 59 -0.77 42.48 7.29
N ILE A 60 -0.76 41.16 7.10
CA ILE A 60 -0.01 40.52 6.01
C ILE A 60 -0.54 41.00 4.67
N CYS A 61 -1.85 40.94 4.46
CA CYS A 61 -2.51 41.41 3.24
C CYS A 61 -2.24 42.90 2.98
N GLN A 62 -2.29 43.75 4.02
CA GLN A 62 -1.97 45.16 3.92
C GLN A 62 -0.53 45.40 3.45
N VAL A 63 0.43 44.63 3.97
CA VAL A 63 1.85 44.76 3.57
C VAL A 63 2.08 44.30 2.13
N GLN A 64 1.35 43.29 1.66
CA GLN A 64 1.44 42.78 0.29
C GLN A 64 0.51 43.48 -0.71
N GLY A 65 -0.34 44.41 -0.26
CA GLY A 65 -1.30 45.10 -1.11
C GLY A 65 -2.43 44.21 -1.62
N LYS A 66 -2.83 43.20 -0.84
CA LYS A 66 -3.88 42.23 -1.15
C LYS A 66 -5.15 42.51 -0.36
N ASP A 67 -6.28 42.04 -0.89
CA ASP A 67 -7.56 42.12 -0.18
C ASP A 67 -7.60 41.08 0.96
N PRO A 68 -7.95 41.43 2.21
CA PRO A 68 -7.99 40.48 3.32
C PRO A 68 -8.99 39.32 3.16
N SER A 69 -9.90 39.39 2.18
CA SER A 69 -10.83 38.30 1.85
C SER A 69 -10.21 37.13 1.09
N VAL A 70 -8.95 37.25 0.64
CA VAL A 70 -8.23 36.13 0.02
C VAL A 70 -7.79 35.12 1.08
N GLU A 71 -7.83 33.83 0.73
CA GLU A 71 -7.26 32.75 1.55
C GLU A 71 -5.76 32.53 1.26
N ILE A 72 -5.25 33.12 0.18
CA ILE A 72 -3.88 32.99 -0.31
C ILE A 72 -3.41 34.34 -0.87
N THR A 73 -2.27 34.83 -0.39
CA THR A 73 -1.89 36.22 -0.69
C THR A 73 -1.17 36.38 -2.03
N GLN A 74 -0.44 35.36 -2.46
CA GLN A 74 0.07 35.26 -3.82
C GLN A 74 -0.66 34.14 -4.53
N ASP A 75 -0.79 34.24 -5.84
CA ASP A 75 -1.09 33.05 -6.63
C ASP A 75 0.09 32.12 -6.40
N ILE A 76 -0.08 31.19 -5.46
CA ILE A 76 0.69 29.96 -5.51
C ILE A 76 0.34 29.46 -6.90
N VAL A 77 1.35 29.38 -7.76
CA VAL A 77 1.28 28.44 -8.86
C VAL A 77 1.17 27.11 -8.13
N GLU A 78 -0.04 26.79 -7.67
CA GLU A 78 -0.39 25.45 -7.25
C GLU A 78 -0.12 24.71 -8.54
N GLU A 79 1.02 24.03 -8.57
CA GLU A 79 1.16 22.76 -9.23
C GLU A 79 0.10 21.86 -8.56
N SER A 80 -1.18 22.15 -8.83
CA SER A 80 -2.21 21.15 -8.85
C SER A 80 -1.75 20.20 -9.95
N GLU A 81 -1.12 19.12 -9.49
CA GLU A 81 -0.41 18.13 -10.31
C GLU A 81 -1.30 17.45 -11.37
N ASP A 82 -2.59 17.78 -11.45
CA ASP A 82 -3.56 17.11 -12.32
C ASP A 82 -4.09 17.90 -13.53
N GLU A 83 -3.93 19.23 -13.63
CA GLU A 83 -4.56 19.99 -14.74
C GLU A 83 -3.64 20.92 -15.55
N ARG A 84 -2.34 21.00 -15.22
CA ARG A 84 -1.37 21.89 -15.90
C ARG A 84 -0.50 21.19 -16.96
N PHE A 85 -0.97 20.08 -17.52
CA PHE A 85 -0.19 19.24 -18.44
C PHE A 85 -0.07 19.77 -19.89
N GLU A 86 -0.73 20.87 -20.30
CA GLU A 86 -0.74 21.21 -21.73
C GLU A 86 0.17 22.36 -22.19
N GLU A 87 0.75 23.25 -21.35
CA GLU A 87 1.38 24.47 -21.93
C GLU A 87 2.68 25.03 -21.30
N MET A 88 3.53 24.25 -20.60
CA MET A 88 4.86 24.76 -20.21
C MET A 88 6.06 23.83 -20.46
N SER A 89 6.52 23.90 -21.72
CA SER A 89 7.83 23.54 -22.26
C SER A 89 8.26 22.06 -22.21
N ASP A 90 8.11 21.42 -23.36
CA ASP A 90 8.83 20.20 -23.78
C ASP A 90 10.35 20.45 -23.99
N SER A 91 10.97 21.28 -23.14
CA SER A 91 12.36 21.74 -23.28
C SER A 91 13.38 20.79 -22.67
N ALA A 92 12.93 19.81 -21.86
CA ALA A 92 13.79 18.71 -21.45
C ALA A 92 13.97 17.74 -22.63
N PRO A 93 15.20 17.48 -23.09
CA PRO A 93 15.45 16.55 -24.19
C PRO A 93 14.81 15.18 -23.90
N PRO A 94 14.32 14.47 -24.93
CA PRO A 94 13.77 13.13 -24.77
C PRO A 94 14.78 12.24 -24.04
N VAL A 95 14.28 11.38 -23.14
CA VAL A 95 15.09 10.32 -22.56
C VAL A 95 15.20 9.23 -23.61
N GLU A 96 16.31 9.21 -24.35
CA GLU A 96 16.61 8.15 -25.30
C GLU A 96 17.33 7.01 -24.57
N LEU A 97 16.66 5.85 -24.47
CA LEU A 97 17.28 4.65 -23.94
C LEU A 97 18.21 4.03 -24.98
N PRO A 98 19.42 3.57 -24.58
CA PRO A 98 20.28 2.82 -25.48
C PRO A 98 19.59 1.54 -25.97
N PRO A 99 19.94 1.03 -27.16
CA PRO A 99 19.50 -0.29 -27.62
C PRO A 99 19.81 -1.39 -26.59
N CYS A 100 18.85 -2.28 -26.34
CA CYS A 100 19.02 -3.45 -25.46
C CYS A 100 20.02 -4.45 -26.06
N GLU A 101 21.30 -4.22 -25.84
CA GLU A 101 22.41 -5.05 -26.28
C GLU A 101 23.32 -5.39 -25.11
N LEU A 102 23.89 -6.59 -25.11
CA LEU A 102 24.74 -7.07 -24.01
C LEU A 102 25.98 -6.20 -23.79
N SER A 103 26.55 -5.63 -24.87
CA SER A 103 27.68 -4.70 -24.81
C SER A 103 27.33 -3.30 -24.30
N ARG A 104 26.05 -3.00 -24.10
CA ARG A 104 25.54 -1.67 -23.69
C ARG A 104 24.87 -1.69 -22.32
N LEU A 105 24.98 -2.78 -21.56
CA LEU A 105 24.34 -2.89 -20.24
C LEU A 105 24.84 -1.80 -19.26
N GLU A 106 26.11 -1.42 -19.33
CA GLU A 106 26.66 -0.31 -18.56
C GLU A 106 26.00 1.03 -18.96
N ASP A 107 25.97 1.35 -20.26
CA ASP A 107 25.32 2.56 -20.80
C ASP A 107 23.82 2.63 -20.40
N ILE A 108 23.11 1.50 -20.44
CA ILE A 108 21.69 1.42 -20.05
C ILE A 108 21.54 1.70 -18.56
N SER A 109 22.39 1.10 -17.73
CA SER A 109 22.38 1.32 -16.29
C SER A 109 22.62 2.79 -15.95
N GLU A 110 23.60 3.44 -16.58
CA GLU A 110 23.88 4.87 -16.39
C GLU A 110 22.71 5.75 -16.84
N ALA A 111 22.09 5.44 -17.98
CA ALA A 111 20.94 6.19 -18.50
C ALA A 111 19.75 6.13 -17.53
N ILE A 112 19.46 4.95 -16.96
CA ILE A 112 18.37 4.78 -15.99
C ILE A 112 18.67 5.54 -14.70
N VAL A 113 19.88 5.41 -14.15
CA VAL A 113 20.29 6.15 -12.93
C VAL A 113 20.21 7.66 -13.15
N SER A 114 20.68 8.17 -14.30
CA SER A 114 20.56 9.58 -14.66
C SER A 114 19.10 10.03 -14.80
N GLY A 115 18.21 9.15 -15.23
CA GLY A 115 16.77 9.44 -15.35
C GLY A 115 16.06 9.58 -14.00
N LEU A 116 16.64 9.08 -12.90
CA LEU A 116 16.08 9.23 -11.55
C LEU A 116 16.25 10.63 -10.95
N ALA A 117 17.01 11.52 -11.59
CA ALA A 117 17.41 12.80 -11.02
C ALA A 117 16.27 13.81 -10.77
N THR A 118 15.23 13.83 -11.61
CA THR A 118 14.10 14.77 -11.49
C THR A 118 12.76 14.09 -11.77
N PRO A 119 11.63 14.52 -11.17
CA PRO A 119 10.31 13.93 -11.41
C PRO A 119 9.93 13.86 -12.90
N LEU A 120 10.14 14.94 -13.64
CA LEU A 120 9.90 14.99 -15.10
C LEU A 120 10.74 13.97 -15.87
N ARG A 121 12.00 13.74 -15.48
CA ARG A 121 12.83 12.71 -16.10
C ARG A 121 12.39 11.30 -15.74
N LYS A 122 11.95 11.07 -14.49
CA LYS A 122 11.37 9.78 -14.08
C LYS A 122 10.17 9.43 -14.96
N GLU A 123 9.33 10.41 -15.30
CA GLU A 123 8.19 10.21 -16.21
C GLU A 123 8.60 9.90 -17.63
N LYS A 124 9.47 10.73 -18.24
CA LYS A 124 9.95 10.47 -19.60
C LYS A 124 10.67 9.13 -19.71
N LEU A 125 11.45 8.76 -18.69
CA LEU A 125 12.11 7.46 -18.62
C LEU A 125 11.11 6.29 -18.49
N ALA A 126 10.08 6.43 -17.66
CA ALA A 126 9.05 5.40 -17.54
C ALA A 126 8.32 5.17 -18.88
N MET A 127 7.94 6.24 -19.57
CA MET A 127 7.34 6.15 -20.91
C MET A 127 8.28 5.46 -21.91
N ALA A 128 9.58 5.75 -21.86
CA ALA A 128 10.56 5.08 -22.72
C ALA A 128 10.70 3.58 -22.39
N LEU A 129 10.67 3.20 -21.11
CA LEU A 129 10.73 1.79 -20.68
C LEU A 129 9.45 1.01 -21.02
N GLU A 130 8.30 1.67 -21.02
CA GLU A 130 7.02 1.10 -21.48
C GLU A 130 6.99 0.91 -23.01
N SER A 131 7.71 1.76 -23.74
CA SER A 131 7.77 1.69 -25.20
C SER A 131 8.59 0.50 -25.70
N GLU A 132 8.15 -0.06 -26.83
CA GLU A 132 8.87 -1.10 -27.57
C GLU A 132 9.23 -2.38 -26.79
N ASN A 133 8.50 -2.72 -25.72
CA ASN A 133 8.76 -3.89 -24.87
C ASN A 133 10.20 -3.90 -24.33
N TYR A 134 10.68 -2.76 -23.83
CA TYR A 134 12.06 -2.59 -23.39
C TYR A 134 12.38 -3.51 -22.20
N ILE A 135 11.46 -3.64 -21.24
CA ILE A 135 11.62 -4.52 -20.07
C ILE A 135 11.77 -5.97 -20.52
N GLU A 136 10.95 -6.46 -21.44
CA GLU A 136 11.03 -7.83 -21.95
C GLU A 136 12.33 -8.06 -22.72
N LYS A 137 12.82 -7.07 -23.48
CA LYS A 137 14.14 -7.14 -24.11
C LYS A 137 15.26 -7.26 -23.06
N LEU A 138 15.19 -6.52 -21.94
CA LEU A 138 16.15 -6.65 -20.84
C LEU A 138 16.09 -8.04 -20.18
N LEU A 139 14.89 -8.60 -19.99
CA LEU A 139 14.74 -9.96 -19.46
C LEU A 139 15.32 -11.01 -20.41
N ASN A 140 15.21 -10.82 -21.73
CA ASN A 140 15.89 -11.68 -22.70
C ASN A 140 17.42 -11.58 -22.59
N LEU A 141 17.97 -10.38 -22.35
CA LEU A 141 19.40 -10.23 -22.07
C LEU A 141 19.79 -10.94 -20.77
N PHE A 142 18.93 -10.90 -19.75
CA PHE A 142 19.14 -11.62 -18.49
C PHE A 142 19.27 -13.12 -18.71
N HIS A 143 18.32 -13.74 -19.43
CA HIS A 143 18.39 -15.17 -19.78
C HIS A 143 19.70 -15.52 -20.50
N MET A 144 20.11 -14.70 -21.48
CA MET A 144 21.39 -14.90 -22.17
C MET A 144 22.60 -14.77 -21.24
N CYS A 145 22.57 -13.82 -20.30
CA CYS A 145 23.66 -13.67 -19.33
C CYS A 145 23.72 -14.84 -18.35
N GLU A 146 22.59 -15.39 -17.92
CA GLU A 146 22.54 -16.61 -17.10
C GLU A 146 23.12 -17.81 -17.87
N ASP A 147 22.70 -17.99 -19.13
CA ASP A 147 23.16 -19.10 -19.98
C ASP A 147 24.67 -19.05 -20.28
N LEU A 148 25.22 -17.84 -20.40
CA LEU A 148 26.65 -17.61 -20.65
C LEU A 148 27.49 -17.54 -19.36
N GLU A 149 26.87 -17.66 -18.18
CA GLU A 149 27.49 -17.41 -16.87
C GLU A 149 28.19 -16.04 -16.80
N ASN A 150 27.65 -15.02 -17.49
CA ASN A 150 28.19 -13.67 -17.54
C ASN A 150 27.81 -12.87 -16.29
N VAL A 151 28.59 -13.04 -15.22
CA VAL A 151 28.37 -12.39 -13.92
C VAL A 151 28.34 -10.86 -14.01
N GLU A 152 29.20 -10.26 -14.83
CA GLU A 152 29.26 -8.81 -15.00
C GLU A 152 27.96 -8.26 -15.60
N GLY A 153 27.45 -8.90 -16.66
CA GLY A 153 26.16 -8.55 -17.24
C GLY A 153 24.99 -8.71 -16.25
N LEU A 154 25.03 -9.76 -15.43
CA LEU A 154 24.02 -10.01 -14.39
C LEU A 154 24.03 -8.93 -13.30
N HIS A 155 25.20 -8.43 -12.91
CA HIS A 155 25.31 -7.31 -11.96
C HIS A 155 24.75 -6.00 -12.55
N HIS A 156 25.00 -5.71 -13.83
CA HIS A 156 24.38 -4.54 -14.48
C HIS A 156 22.85 -4.69 -14.54
N LEU A 157 22.35 -5.88 -14.87
CA LEU A 157 20.92 -6.15 -14.90
C LEU A 157 20.27 -6.05 -13.52
N PHE A 158 20.97 -6.47 -12.45
CA PHE A 158 20.53 -6.24 -11.08
C PHE A 158 20.32 -4.74 -10.81
N GLU A 159 21.32 -3.90 -11.09
CA GLU A 159 21.21 -2.46 -10.87
C GLU A 159 20.16 -1.82 -11.78
N ILE A 160 20.04 -2.24 -13.04
CA ILE A 160 18.98 -1.78 -13.95
C ILE A 160 17.60 -2.05 -13.35
N PHE A 161 17.28 -3.30 -13.00
CA PHE A 161 15.96 -3.66 -12.48
C PHE A 161 15.66 -3.04 -11.12
N LYS A 162 16.67 -2.93 -10.26
CA LYS A 162 16.57 -2.20 -9.00
C LYS A 162 16.20 -0.74 -9.25
N ASN A 163 16.89 -0.03 -10.16
CA ASN A 163 16.59 1.36 -10.46
C ASN A 163 15.27 1.56 -11.22
N ILE A 164 14.83 0.59 -12.03
CA ILE A 164 13.48 0.61 -12.62
C ILE A 164 12.42 0.53 -11.52
N LEU A 165 12.61 -0.32 -10.50
CA LEU A 165 11.73 -0.33 -9.33
C LEU A 165 11.73 1.03 -8.62
N LEU A 166 12.88 1.72 -8.58
CA LEU A 166 13.00 3.06 -7.99
C LEU A 166 12.22 4.16 -8.72
N LEU A 167 11.79 3.93 -9.97
CA LEU A 167 10.91 4.87 -10.68
C LEU A 167 9.52 4.95 -10.06
N ASN A 168 9.11 3.90 -9.32
CA ASN A 168 7.88 3.90 -8.54
C ASN A 168 6.61 4.17 -9.38
N LYS A 169 6.60 3.70 -10.65
CA LYS A 169 5.49 3.89 -11.59
C LYS A 169 4.66 2.61 -11.72
N ASN A 170 3.34 2.73 -11.57
CA ASN A 170 2.42 1.59 -11.58
C ASN A 170 2.46 0.81 -12.91
N ALA A 171 2.53 1.50 -14.05
CA ALA A 171 2.57 0.85 -15.36
C ALA A 171 3.79 -0.07 -15.52
N LEU A 172 4.96 0.31 -14.99
CA LEU A 172 6.14 -0.55 -14.98
C LEU A 172 5.94 -1.77 -14.06
N PHE A 173 5.28 -1.59 -12.91
CA PHE A 173 4.96 -2.72 -12.01
C PHE A 173 4.02 -3.72 -12.65
N GLU A 174 3.02 -3.28 -13.43
CA GLU A 174 2.15 -4.20 -14.19
C GLU A 174 2.95 -5.08 -15.15
N ILE A 175 3.93 -4.51 -15.86
CA ILE A 175 4.79 -5.25 -16.80
C ILE A 175 5.75 -6.18 -16.03
N MET A 176 6.43 -5.66 -15.01
CA MET A 176 7.44 -6.40 -14.25
C MET A 176 6.87 -7.52 -13.39
N PHE A 177 5.65 -7.34 -12.88
CA PHE A 177 5.01 -8.30 -11.98
C PHE A 177 3.94 -9.15 -12.68
N ALA A 178 3.88 -9.10 -14.01
CA ALA A 178 3.07 -10.03 -14.80
C ALA A 178 3.48 -11.49 -14.53
N GLU A 179 2.57 -12.42 -14.80
CA GLU A 179 2.74 -13.84 -14.45
C GLU A 179 3.97 -14.48 -15.10
N ASP A 180 4.25 -14.07 -16.33
CA ASP A 180 5.35 -14.55 -17.19
C ASP A 180 6.68 -13.85 -16.91
N THR A 181 6.68 -12.62 -16.39
CA THR A 181 7.90 -11.82 -16.17
C THR A 181 8.41 -11.83 -14.73
N ILE A 182 7.53 -11.97 -13.73
CA ILE A 182 7.87 -11.76 -12.32
C ILE A 182 9.00 -12.67 -11.82
N PHE A 183 9.08 -13.91 -12.30
CA PHE A 183 10.16 -14.81 -11.89
C PHE A 183 11.50 -14.38 -12.46
N ASP A 184 11.52 -13.81 -13.65
CA ASP A 184 12.75 -13.34 -14.29
C ASP A 184 13.21 -12.04 -13.64
N VAL A 185 12.27 -11.14 -13.31
CA VAL A 185 12.55 -9.94 -12.51
C VAL A 185 13.16 -10.31 -11.15
N VAL A 186 12.58 -11.29 -10.44
CA VAL A 186 13.17 -11.80 -9.19
C VAL A 186 14.55 -12.40 -9.44
N GLY A 187 14.75 -13.06 -10.58
CA GLY A 187 16.05 -13.58 -11.02
C GLY A 187 17.10 -12.49 -11.18
N CYS A 188 16.78 -11.39 -11.85
CA CYS A 188 17.66 -10.22 -11.93
C CYS A 188 18.08 -9.73 -10.53
N LEU A 189 17.13 -9.69 -9.60
CA LEU A 189 17.34 -9.24 -8.22
C LEU A 189 18.13 -10.24 -7.33
N GLU A 190 18.48 -11.43 -7.83
CA GLU A 190 19.35 -12.39 -7.12
C GLU A 190 20.83 -11.99 -7.15
N TYR A 191 21.25 -11.22 -8.17
CA TYR A 191 22.65 -10.94 -8.50
C TYR A 191 23.16 -9.61 -7.93
N ASP A 192 22.91 -9.37 -6.65
CA ASP A 192 23.41 -8.18 -5.94
C ASP A 192 24.96 -8.19 -5.90
N PRO A 193 25.63 -7.19 -6.53
CA PRO A 193 27.09 -7.14 -6.59
C PRO A 193 27.75 -6.89 -5.22
N SER A 194 26.99 -6.45 -4.21
CA SER A 194 27.48 -6.28 -2.85
C SER A 194 27.61 -7.61 -2.09
N LEU A 195 27.04 -8.69 -2.62
CA LEU A 195 27.04 -10.01 -2.01
C LEU A 195 28.06 -10.94 -2.68
N PRO A 196 28.68 -11.86 -1.93
CA PRO A 196 29.68 -12.78 -2.45
C PRO A 196 29.10 -13.89 -3.35
N ALA A 197 27.78 -14.11 -3.29
CA ALA A 197 27.09 -15.10 -4.09
C ALA A 197 25.63 -14.68 -4.30
N PRO A 198 25.01 -15.08 -5.42
CA PRO A 198 23.61 -14.77 -5.70
C PRO A 198 22.67 -15.34 -4.62
N ARG A 199 21.65 -14.55 -4.26
CA ARG A 199 20.56 -15.03 -3.41
C ARG A 199 19.71 -16.03 -4.18
N LYS A 200 18.96 -16.88 -3.47
CA LYS A 200 18.12 -17.92 -4.08
C LYS A 200 16.63 -17.61 -3.91
N HIS A 201 16.24 -16.40 -4.31
CA HIS A 201 14.87 -15.88 -4.21
C HIS A 201 13.88 -16.69 -5.04
N ARG A 202 14.18 -16.98 -6.32
CA ARG A 202 13.36 -17.81 -7.21
C ARG A 202 13.19 -19.22 -6.64
N GLN A 203 14.27 -19.81 -6.11
CA GLN A 203 14.20 -21.13 -5.47
C GLN A 203 13.29 -21.10 -4.25
N TYR A 204 13.46 -20.11 -3.38
CA TYR A 204 12.63 -19.94 -2.19
C TYR A 204 11.15 -19.77 -2.56
N LEU A 205 10.84 -18.88 -3.51
CA LEU A 205 9.48 -18.67 -3.99
C LEU A 205 8.89 -19.94 -4.59
N ARG A 206 9.64 -20.71 -5.40
CA ARG A 206 9.18 -22.01 -5.94
C ARG A 206 8.93 -23.05 -4.85
N GLN A 207 9.72 -23.05 -3.77
CA GLN A 207 9.58 -24.01 -2.67
C GLN A 207 8.47 -23.63 -1.68
N MET A 208 8.31 -22.34 -1.39
CA MET A 208 7.27 -21.81 -0.49
C MET A 208 5.92 -21.62 -1.19
N ALA A 209 5.89 -21.46 -2.52
CA ALA A 209 4.67 -21.43 -3.32
C ALA A 209 3.97 -22.79 -3.45
N LYS A 210 4.18 -23.73 -2.52
CA LYS A 210 3.19 -24.77 -2.23
C LYS A 210 2.00 -24.09 -1.54
N PHE A 211 1.28 -23.29 -2.31
CA PHE A 211 0.07 -22.62 -1.87
C PHE A 211 -0.85 -23.66 -1.26
N ARG A 212 -1.12 -23.50 0.04
CA ARG A 212 -1.86 -24.50 0.80
C ARG A 212 -3.33 -24.17 0.66
N GLU A 213 -3.92 -24.65 -0.43
CA GLU A 213 -5.33 -24.44 -0.74
C GLU A 213 -6.22 -25.00 0.37
N ALA A 214 -6.84 -24.10 1.15
CA ALA A 214 -7.88 -24.47 2.10
C ALA A 214 -9.09 -25.04 1.35
N LEU A 215 -9.35 -24.56 0.13
CA LEU A 215 -10.30 -25.10 -0.84
C LEU A 215 -9.72 -24.95 -2.26
N PRO A 216 -10.07 -25.86 -3.19
CA PRO A 216 -9.65 -25.74 -4.58
C PRO A 216 -10.14 -24.44 -5.22
N ILE A 217 -9.21 -23.57 -5.64
CA ILE A 217 -9.54 -22.33 -6.33
C ILE A 217 -9.63 -22.61 -7.84
N LYS A 218 -10.85 -22.58 -8.39
CA LYS A 218 -11.08 -22.86 -9.82
C LYS A 218 -10.77 -21.67 -10.70
N ASN A 219 -11.00 -20.47 -10.19
CA ASN A 219 -10.77 -19.22 -10.92
C ASN A 219 -9.26 -18.97 -11.06
N GLN A 220 -8.73 -19.11 -12.28
CA GLN A 220 -7.30 -18.91 -12.56
C GLN A 220 -6.87 -17.45 -12.36
N ASN A 221 -7.74 -16.47 -12.61
CA ASN A 221 -7.43 -15.06 -12.36
C ASN A 221 -7.22 -14.82 -10.85
N LEU A 222 -8.14 -15.30 -10.01
CA LEU A 222 -7.99 -15.23 -8.55
C LEU A 222 -6.68 -15.88 -8.09
N LEU A 223 -6.36 -17.07 -8.61
CA LEU A 223 -5.12 -17.77 -8.28
C LEU A 223 -3.88 -16.97 -8.69
N ALA A 224 -3.88 -16.40 -9.90
CA ALA A 224 -2.81 -15.53 -10.39
C ALA A 224 -2.62 -14.30 -9.50
N LYS A 225 -3.72 -13.64 -9.10
CA LYS A 225 -3.69 -12.47 -8.21
C LYS A 225 -3.17 -12.80 -6.81
N ILE A 226 -3.57 -13.94 -6.23
CA ILE A 226 -3.04 -14.41 -4.94
C ILE A 226 -1.53 -14.64 -5.04
N HIS A 227 -1.06 -15.33 -6.09
CA HIS A 227 0.36 -15.55 -6.31
C HIS A 227 1.14 -14.26 -6.54
N GLN A 228 0.60 -13.35 -7.36
CA GLN A 228 1.21 -12.05 -7.64
C GLN A 228 1.35 -11.25 -6.33
N THR A 229 0.29 -11.15 -5.54
CA THR A 229 0.31 -10.47 -4.23
C THR A 229 1.41 -11.00 -3.32
N TYR A 230 1.50 -12.33 -3.18
CA TYR A 230 2.53 -12.96 -2.35
C TYR A 230 3.95 -12.68 -2.86
N ARG A 231 4.16 -12.79 -4.18
CA ARG A 231 5.48 -12.57 -4.80
C ARG A 231 5.92 -11.11 -4.68
N VAL A 232 5.01 -10.16 -4.93
CA VAL A 232 5.30 -8.73 -4.80
C VAL A 232 5.55 -8.35 -3.35
N GLN A 233 4.78 -8.88 -2.40
CA GLN A 233 5.04 -8.69 -0.98
C GLN A 233 6.41 -9.27 -0.56
N TYR A 234 6.82 -10.41 -1.11
CA TYR A 234 8.16 -10.94 -0.88
C TYR A 234 9.25 -10.02 -1.42
N ILE A 235 9.07 -9.44 -2.61
CA ILE A 235 10.00 -8.45 -3.18
C ILE A 235 10.10 -7.24 -2.23
N GLN A 236 8.96 -6.72 -1.77
CA GLN A 236 8.92 -5.60 -0.82
C GLN A 236 9.65 -5.93 0.49
N ASP A 237 9.30 -7.04 1.15
CA ASP A 237 9.75 -7.31 2.52
C ASP A 237 11.17 -7.88 2.59
N ILE A 238 11.59 -8.67 1.59
CA ILE A 238 12.81 -9.49 1.65
C ILE A 238 13.88 -9.04 0.66
N VAL A 239 13.47 -8.62 -0.54
CA VAL A 239 14.42 -8.19 -1.58
C VAL A 239 14.79 -6.72 -1.39
N LEU A 240 13.83 -5.88 -0.99
CA LEU A 240 14.00 -4.44 -0.75
C LEU A 240 13.72 -4.02 0.72
N PRO A 241 14.38 -4.62 1.73
CA PRO A 241 14.04 -4.38 3.13
C PRO A 241 14.27 -2.91 3.58
N THR A 242 13.35 -2.43 4.41
CA THR A 242 13.12 -1.02 4.75
C THR A 242 14.26 -0.23 5.44
N PRO A 243 15.35 -0.79 6.02
CA PRO A 243 16.45 0.05 6.50
C PRO A 243 17.60 0.23 5.50
N SER A 244 17.41 -0.07 4.20
CA SER A 244 18.38 0.36 3.20
C SER A 244 18.27 1.88 3.03
N VAL A 245 19.33 2.58 3.45
CA VAL A 245 19.59 4.03 3.61
C VAL A 245 19.19 4.96 2.42
N PHE A 246 18.48 4.47 1.41
CA PHE A 246 18.19 5.17 0.15
C PHE A 246 16.73 5.08 -0.32
N VAL A 247 15.82 4.42 0.41
CA VAL A 247 14.41 4.38 0.02
C VAL A 247 13.75 5.68 0.49
N GLU A 248 13.62 6.65 -0.41
CA GLU A 248 12.76 7.83 -0.21
C GLU A 248 11.36 7.35 0.22
N ASP A 249 10.76 7.99 1.23
CA ASP A 249 9.46 7.61 1.81
C ASP A 249 8.33 7.42 0.77
N ASN A 250 8.46 8.06 -0.42
CA ASN A 250 7.48 7.98 -1.51
C ASN A 250 7.49 6.64 -2.27
N MET A 251 8.60 5.90 -2.25
CA MET A 251 8.74 4.62 -2.98
C MET A 251 7.91 3.48 -2.40
N LEU A 252 7.75 3.47 -1.08
CA LEU A 252 6.94 2.46 -0.41
C LEU A 252 5.46 2.61 -0.77
N ASN A 253 5.03 3.79 -1.22
CA ASN A 253 3.63 4.09 -1.45
C ASN A 253 3.05 3.38 -2.68
N THR A 254 3.72 3.37 -3.84
CA THR A 254 3.13 2.75 -5.04
C THR A 254 3.17 1.22 -4.96
N LEU A 255 4.25 0.62 -4.46
CA LEU A 255 4.32 -0.84 -4.30
C LEU A 255 3.32 -1.34 -3.24
N SER A 256 3.18 -0.61 -2.13
CA SER A 256 2.15 -0.90 -1.12
C SER A 256 0.75 -0.71 -1.70
N SER A 257 0.54 0.32 -2.54
CA SER A 257 -0.73 0.55 -3.24
C SER A 257 -1.05 -0.60 -4.20
N PHE A 258 -0.06 -1.10 -4.96
CA PHE A 258 -0.22 -2.25 -5.83
C PHE A 258 -0.66 -3.49 -5.05
N ILE A 259 0.00 -3.80 -3.93
CA ILE A 259 -0.38 -4.90 -3.03
C ILE A 259 -1.79 -4.66 -2.45
N TYR A 260 -2.10 -3.43 -2.05
CA TYR A 260 -3.41 -3.05 -1.52
C TYR A 260 -4.53 -3.28 -2.54
N PHE A 261 -4.37 -2.82 -3.78
CA PHE A 261 -5.36 -3.01 -4.84
C PHE A 261 -5.55 -4.49 -5.19
N ASN A 262 -4.46 -5.27 -5.25
CA ASN A 262 -4.58 -6.72 -5.44
C ASN A 262 -5.33 -7.39 -4.29
N LYS A 263 -5.11 -6.98 -3.03
CA LYS A 263 -5.87 -7.50 -1.87
C LYS A 263 -7.36 -7.20 -1.99
N VAL A 264 -7.71 -5.99 -2.42
CA VAL A 264 -9.10 -5.59 -2.69
C VAL A 264 -9.70 -6.46 -3.79
N GLU A 265 -9.00 -6.66 -4.90
CA GLU A 265 -9.47 -7.47 -6.03
C GLU A 265 -9.65 -8.95 -5.66
N ILE A 266 -8.70 -9.53 -4.90
CA ILE A 266 -8.81 -10.88 -4.35
C ILE A 266 -10.09 -11.03 -3.51
N VAL A 267 -10.38 -10.03 -2.67
CA VAL A 267 -11.58 -10.07 -1.82
C VAL A 267 -12.85 -10.04 -2.67
N THR A 268 -12.91 -9.14 -3.64
CA THR A 268 -14.05 -9.01 -4.56
C THR A 268 -14.27 -10.30 -5.34
N LEU A 269 -13.22 -10.89 -5.93
CA LEU A 269 -13.31 -12.13 -6.71
C LEU A 269 -13.81 -13.34 -5.88
N ILE A 270 -13.39 -13.43 -4.61
CA ILE A 270 -13.89 -14.49 -3.70
C ILE A 270 -15.34 -14.19 -3.30
N GLN A 271 -15.67 -12.93 -3.02
CA GLN A 271 -17.02 -12.53 -2.62
C GLN A 271 -18.06 -12.80 -3.71
N GLU A 272 -17.69 -12.62 -4.98
CA GLU A 272 -18.54 -12.92 -6.14
C GLU A 272 -18.72 -14.43 -6.39
N ASP A 273 -17.81 -15.29 -5.90
CA ASP A 273 -17.94 -16.75 -5.98
C ASP A 273 -18.78 -17.31 -4.81
N GLU A 274 -20.10 -17.12 -4.91
CA GLU A 274 -21.07 -17.60 -3.91
C GLU A 274 -20.92 -19.10 -3.63
N LYS A 275 -20.61 -19.91 -4.66
CA LYS A 275 -20.45 -21.37 -4.51
C LYS A 275 -19.26 -21.71 -3.64
N PHE A 276 -18.13 -21.03 -3.85
CA PHE A 276 -16.94 -21.19 -3.03
C PHE A 276 -17.22 -20.86 -1.56
N LEU A 277 -17.91 -19.75 -1.29
CA LEU A 277 -18.23 -19.34 0.07
C LEU A 277 -19.24 -20.26 0.76
N VAL A 278 -20.28 -20.72 0.05
CA VAL A 278 -21.24 -21.70 0.58
C VAL A 278 -20.53 -23.02 0.94
N GLU A 279 -19.63 -23.50 0.08
CA GLU A 279 -18.83 -24.69 0.36
C GLU A 279 -17.91 -24.49 1.59
N LEU A 280 -17.27 -23.32 1.70
CA LEU A 280 -16.41 -22.96 2.83
C LEU A 280 -17.16 -23.00 4.16
N PHE A 281 -18.30 -22.32 4.27
CA PHE A 281 -19.09 -22.29 5.50
C PHE A 281 -19.77 -23.63 5.79
N GLY A 282 -20.20 -24.35 4.76
CA GLY A 282 -20.71 -25.71 4.88
C GLY A 282 -19.66 -26.66 5.50
N MET A 283 -18.41 -26.59 5.04
CA MET A 283 -17.33 -27.40 5.61
C MET A 283 -16.90 -26.97 7.02
N LEU A 284 -16.92 -25.66 7.33
CA LEU A 284 -16.61 -25.19 8.68
C LEU A 284 -17.61 -25.72 9.71
N THR A 285 -18.89 -25.81 9.33
CA THR A 285 -20.00 -26.24 10.21
C THR A 285 -20.27 -27.75 10.17
N ASP A 286 -19.86 -28.47 9.13
CA ASP A 286 -20.06 -29.92 9.04
C ASP A 286 -19.28 -30.67 10.15
N PRO A 287 -19.98 -31.44 11.02
CA PRO A 287 -19.33 -32.27 12.04
C PRO A 287 -18.31 -33.28 11.50
N LYS A 288 -18.45 -33.71 10.23
CA LYS A 288 -17.55 -34.68 9.58
C LYS A 288 -16.22 -34.06 9.13
N THR A 289 -16.10 -32.74 9.11
CA THR A 289 -14.85 -32.07 8.70
C THR A 289 -13.75 -32.35 9.72
N LEU A 290 -12.62 -32.87 9.23
CA LEU A 290 -11.44 -33.15 10.05
C LEU A 290 -10.89 -31.86 10.67
N ALA A 291 -10.42 -31.95 11.92
CA ALA A 291 -9.90 -30.79 12.66
C ALA A 291 -8.79 -30.03 11.91
N VAL A 292 -7.89 -30.73 11.21
CA VAL A 292 -6.82 -30.11 10.40
C VAL A 292 -7.40 -29.32 9.23
N LYS A 293 -8.41 -29.86 8.54
CA LYS A 293 -9.07 -29.18 7.42
C LYS A 293 -9.86 -27.98 7.91
N ARG A 294 -10.59 -28.10 9.03
CA ARG A 294 -11.30 -26.99 9.66
C ARG A 294 -10.34 -25.87 10.08
N ARG A 295 -9.17 -26.22 10.61
CA ARG A 295 -8.09 -25.25 10.90
C ARG A 295 -7.60 -24.52 9.64
N ASP A 296 -7.36 -25.25 8.56
CA ASP A 296 -6.89 -24.63 7.31
C ASP A 296 -7.97 -23.69 6.73
N LEU A 297 -9.27 -24.04 6.84
CA LEU A 297 -10.40 -23.20 6.43
C LEU A 297 -10.53 -21.92 7.28
N ILE A 298 -10.43 -22.01 8.60
CA ILE A 298 -10.56 -20.82 9.47
C ILE A 298 -9.35 -19.88 9.30
N LEU A 299 -8.15 -20.41 9.05
CA LEU A 299 -6.98 -19.59 8.75
C LEU A 299 -7.15 -18.86 7.41
N PHE A 300 -7.72 -19.52 6.40
CA PHE A 300 -8.09 -18.84 5.16
C PHE A 300 -9.12 -17.74 5.40
N LEU A 301 -10.19 -18.02 6.17
CA LEU A 301 -11.23 -17.04 6.47
C LEU A 301 -10.66 -15.83 7.23
N LYS A 302 -9.68 -16.05 8.11
CA LYS A 302 -8.95 -14.98 8.80
C LYS A 302 -8.22 -14.08 7.81
N GLU A 303 -7.44 -14.65 6.89
CA GLU A 303 -6.71 -13.86 5.88
C GLU A 303 -7.67 -13.12 4.94
N PHE A 304 -8.77 -13.77 4.55
CA PHE A 304 -9.84 -13.15 3.76
C PHE A 304 -10.46 -11.95 4.48
N ASN A 305 -10.75 -12.08 5.78
CA ASN A 305 -11.25 -10.99 6.62
C ASN A 305 -10.20 -9.88 6.84
N ASN A 306 -8.91 -10.23 6.93
CA ASN A 306 -7.83 -9.25 7.01
C ASN A 306 -7.76 -8.42 5.72
N PHE A 307 -7.80 -9.06 4.55
CA PHE A 307 -7.81 -8.35 3.27
C PHE A 307 -9.04 -7.46 3.13
N ALA A 308 -10.20 -7.89 3.64
CA ALA A 308 -11.42 -7.09 3.63
C ALA A 308 -11.31 -5.78 4.42
N GLN A 309 -10.34 -5.64 5.33
CA GLN A 309 -10.08 -4.36 6.00
C GLN A 309 -9.62 -3.26 5.04
N ASN A 310 -9.10 -3.64 3.87
CA ASN A 310 -8.70 -2.70 2.82
C ASN A 310 -9.89 -2.17 2.01
N LEU A 311 -11.07 -2.79 2.08
CA LEU A 311 -12.23 -2.34 1.30
C LEU A 311 -12.70 -0.94 1.74
N GLN A 312 -13.30 -0.20 0.81
CA GLN A 312 -14.06 1.01 1.14
C GLN A 312 -15.30 0.67 2.01
N PRO A 313 -15.88 1.63 2.75
CA PRO A 313 -16.99 1.36 3.67
C PRO A 313 -18.17 0.58 3.06
N GLN A 314 -18.58 0.93 1.83
CA GLN A 314 -19.66 0.22 1.12
C GLN A 314 -19.29 -1.24 0.79
N GLY A 315 -18.04 -1.49 0.42
CA GLY A 315 -17.52 -2.83 0.17
C GLY A 315 -17.47 -3.66 1.46
N LYS A 316 -17.03 -3.06 2.57
CA LYS A 316 -17.05 -3.71 3.90
C LYS A 316 -18.47 -4.09 4.32
N ASP A 317 -19.44 -3.20 4.10
CA ASP A 317 -20.86 -3.45 4.41
C ASP A 317 -21.36 -4.68 3.67
N SER A 318 -21.09 -4.74 2.36
CA SER A 318 -21.46 -5.87 1.52
C SER A 318 -20.79 -7.16 2.02
N PHE A 319 -19.48 -7.11 2.28
CA PHE A 319 -18.68 -8.24 2.74
C PHE A 319 -19.22 -8.85 4.04
N TYR A 320 -19.40 -8.06 5.10
CA TYR A 320 -19.86 -8.59 6.39
C TYR A 320 -21.32 -9.05 6.35
N LYS A 321 -22.18 -8.44 5.52
CA LYS A 321 -23.53 -8.96 5.26
C LYS A 321 -23.48 -10.33 4.61
N THR A 322 -22.62 -10.53 3.61
CA THR A 322 -22.41 -11.84 2.98
C THR A 322 -21.95 -12.89 4.00
N LEU A 323 -20.90 -12.59 4.80
CA LEU A 323 -20.39 -13.53 5.81
C LEU A 323 -21.47 -13.91 6.85
N THR A 324 -22.23 -12.92 7.32
CA THR A 324 -23.32 -13.15 8.28
C THR A 324 -24.41 -14.04 7.70
N THR A 325 -24.83 -13.76 6.46
CA THR A 325 -25.86 -14.53 5.76
C THR A 325 -25.45 -15.98 5.53
N LEU A 326 -24.16 -16.22 5.27
CA LEU A 326 -23.61 -17.56 5.04
C LEU A 326 -23.27 -18.33 6.33
N GLY A 327 -23.49 -17.74 7.51
CA GLY A 327 -23.36 -18.44 8.78
C GLY A 327 -21.96 -18.38 9.40
N VAL A 328 -21.28 -17.23 9.30
CA VAL A 328 -19.98 -17.02 9.98
C VAL A 328 -20.05 -17.21 11.50
N LEU A 329 -21.12 -16.72 12.17
CA LEU A 329 -21.25 -16.83 13.63
C LEU A 329 -21.38 -18.29 14.12
N PRO A 330 -22.26 -19.14 13.53
CA PRO A 330 -22.25 -20.58 13.82
C PRO A 330 -20.89 -21.24 13.60
N ALA A 331 -20.17 -20.88 12.54
CA ALA A 331 -18.84 -21.42 12.26
C ALA A 331 -17.81 -21.01 13.33
N LEU A 332 -17.89 -19.77 13.82
CA LEU A 332 -17.04 -19.26 14.90
C LEU A 332 -17.32 -19.96 16.22
N GLU A 333 -18.58 -20.26 16.54
CA GLU A 333 -18.94 -21.01 17.75
C GLU A 333 -18.23 -22.37 17.80
N ILE A 334 -18.31 -23.13 16.70
CA ILE A 334 -17.69 -24.45 16.58
C ILE A 334 -16.17 -24.36 16.70
N THR A 335 -15.55 -23.37 16.03
CA THR A 335 -14.09 -23.23 15.98
C THR A 335 -13.51 -22.68 17.28
N LEU A 336 -14.21 -21.80 17.99
CA LEU A 336 -13.85 -21.34 19.34
C LEU A 336 -13.95 -22.44 20.39
N ALA A 337 -14.82 -23.43 20.20
CA ALA A 337 -14.92 -24.59 21.09
C ALA A 337 -13.76 -25.60 20.91
N MET A 338 -12.96 -25.50 19.83
CA MET A 338 -11.88 -26.45 19.56
C MET A 338 -10.68 -26.29 20.52
N THR A 339 -9.90 -27.35 20.72
CA THR A 339 -8.72 -27.30 21.60
C THR A 339 -7.49 -26.68 20.94
N ASP A 340 -7.45 -26.60 19.61
CA ASP A 340 -6.32 -26.06 18.85
C ASP A 340 -6.21 -24.54 19.01
N GLN A 341 -5.07 -24.09 19.55
CA GLN A 341 -4.82 -22.67 19.85
C GLN A 341 -4.80 -21.79 18.60
N LYS A 342 -4.28 -22.29 17.48
CA LYS A 342 -4.22 -21.53 16.22
C LYS A 342 -5.62 -21.29 15.66
N THR A 343 -6.47 -22.32 15.68
CA THR A 343 -7.88 -22.22 15.30
C THR A 343 -8.59 -21.19 16.17
N LYS A 344 -8.45 -21.28 17.49
CA LYS A 344 -9.06 -20.33 18.44
C LYS A 344 -8.62 -18.89 18.19
N ALA A 345 -7.32 -18.64 18.10
CA ALA A 345 -6.80 -17.30 17.85
C ALA A 345 -7.36 -16.71 16.55
N ALA A 346 -7.41 -17.50 15.47
CA ALA A 346 -7.99 -17.07 14.21
C ALA A 346 -9.49 -16.74 14.32
N SER A 347 -10.26 -17.55 15.05
CA SER A 347 -11.68 -17.29 15.28
C SER A 347 -11.91 -16.04 16.13
N ILE A 348 -11.07 -15.78 17.13
CA ILE A 348 -11.11 -14.57 17.94
C ILE A 348 -10.83 -13.34 17.07
N ASP A 349 -9.79 -13.37 16.24
CA ASP A 349 -9.45 -12.26 15.34
C ASP A 349 -10.61 -11.91 14.41
N ILE A 350 -11.26 -12.91 13.80
CA ILE A 350 -12.43 -12.72 12.93
C ILE A 350 -13.62 -12.15 13.73
N LEU A 351 -13.89 -12.70 14.91
CA LEU A 351 -14.98 -12.23 15.77
C LEU A 351 -14.78 -10.78 16.17
N THR A 352 -13.56 -10.41 16.57
CA THR A 352 -13.21 -9.02 16.91
C THR A 352 -13.48 -8.08 15.74
N SER A 353 -13.05 -8.43 14.52
CA SER A 353 -13.34 -7.60 13.34
C SER A 353 -14.84 -7.44 13.06
N ILE A 354 -15.64 -8.50 13.27
CA ILE A 354 -17.10 -8.43 13.11
C ILE A 354 -17.72 -7.53 14.19
N VAL A 355 -17.26 -7.61 15.44
CA VAL A 355 -17.76 -6.78 16.55
C VAL A 355 -17.40 -5.31 16.34
N GLU A 356 -16.16 -5.03 15.94
CA GLU A 356 -15.69 -3.68 15.60
C GLU A 356 -16.51 -3.07 14.46
N TYR A 357 -16.92 -3.88 13.49
CA TYR A 357 -17.73 -3.43 12.37
C TYR A 357 -19.22 -3.27 12.71
N SER A 358 -19.82 -4.27 13.35
CA SER A 358 -21.25 -4.31 13.66
C SER A 358 -21.53 -5.17 14.91
N SER A 359 -21.37 -4.55 16.07
CA SER A 359 -21.70 -5.16 17.36
C SER A 359 -23.19 -5.57 17.48
N SER A 360 -24.10 -4.89 16.78
CA SER A 360 -25.52 -5.24 16.73
C SER A 360 -25.77 -6.62 16.12
N THR A 361 -25.02 -6.99 15.07
CA THR A 361 -25.18 -8.29 14.40
C THR A 361 -24.87 -9.45 15.34
N VAL A 362 -23.80 -9.34 16.13
CA VAL A 362 -23.42 -10.35 17.13
C VAL A 362 -24.43 -10.39 18.28
N ARG A 363 -24.92 -9.23 18.71
CA ARG A 363 -25.95 -9.13 19.76
C ARG A 363 -27.26 -9.80 19.34
N ASP A 364 -27.74 -9.51 18.13
CA ASP A 364 -28.99 -10.07 17.61
C ASP A 364 -28.90 -11.59 17.47
N TYR A 365 -27.75 -12.11 17.02
CA TYR A 365 -27.49 -13.54 16.97
C TYR A 365 -27.51 -14.19 18.36
N THR A 366 -26.86 -13.56 19.34
CA THR A 366 -26.82 -14.05 20.73
C THR A 366 -28.23 -14.10 21.33
N LEU A 367 -29.05 -13.08 21.10
CA LEU A 367 -30.44 -13.02 21.55
C LEU A 367 -31.33 -14.05 20.86
N GLN A 368 -31.08 -14.37 19.58
CA GLN A 368 -31.80 -15.42 18.87
C GLN A 368 -31.45 -16.83 19.39
N GLN A 369 -30.19 -17.08 19.73
CA GLN A 369 -29.76 -18.33 20.35
C GLN A 369 -30.37 -18.55 21.73
N ASP A 370 -30.44 -17.49 22.56
CA ASP A 370 -31.08 -17.52 23.88
C ASP A 370 -32.54 -17.99 23.82
N ASN A 371 -33.20 -17.70 22.69
CA ASN A 371 -34.59 -18.09 22.47
C ASN A 371 -34.76 -19.49 21.85
N THR A 372 -33.70 -20.19 21.42
CA THR A 372 -33.83 -21.42 20.60
C THR A 372 -33.30 -22.74 21.20
N THR A 373 -32.15 -22.87 21.91
CA THR A 373 -31.84 -24.09 22.74
C THR A 373 -30.52 -24.09 23.57
N ASP A 374 -30.54 -24.86 24.67
CA ASP A 374 -29.48 -25.43 25.57
C ASP A 374 -28.32 -24.56 26.14
N PRO A 375 -28.14 -24.51 27.49
CA PRO A 375 -27.29 -23.54 28.21
C PRO A 375 -25.75 -23.70 28.04
N VAL A 376 -25.29 -24.62 27.18
CA VAL A 376 -23.84 -24.91 27.01
C VAL A 376 -23.24 -24.18 25.81
N SER A 377 -24.02 -23.91 24.75
CA SER A 377 -23.58 -23.14 23.57
C SER A 377 -23.51 -21.62 23.84
N PHE A 378 -24.36 -21.13 24.74
CA PHE A 378 -24.45 -19.72 25.12
C PHE A 378 -23.16 -19.13 25.74
N ALA A 379 -22.29 -19.98 26.33
CA ALA A 379 -21.13 -19.55 27.10
C ALA A 379 -20.01 -18.89 26.25
N VAL A 380 -19.94 -19.21 24.95
CA VAL A 380 -18.81 -18.77 24.11
C VAL A 380 -18.92 -17.29 23.73
N PHE A 381 -20.10 -16.80 23.32
CA PHE A 381 -20.27 -15.40 22.95
C PHE A 381 -20.64 -14.50 24.13
N SER A 382 -21.35 -15.03 25.14
CA SER A 382 -21.67 -14.26 26.36
C SER A 382 -20.41 -13.87 27.14
N SER A 383 -19.38 -14.72 27.18
CA SER A 383 -18.12 -14.40 27.86
C SER A 383 -17.31 -13.29 27.18
N PHE A 384 -17.46 -13.08 25.87
CA PHE A 384 -16.81 -11.96 25.14
C PHE A 384 -17.62 -10.66 25.21
N SER A 385 -18.96 -10.74 25.21
CA SER A 385 -19.82 -9.55 25.21
C SER A 385 -19.79 -8.77 26.53
N PHE A 386 -19.39 -9.39 27.64
CA PHE A 386 -19.29 -8.73 28.95
C PHE A 386 -17.91 -8.11 29.25
N SER A 387 -16.88 -8.40 28.46
CA SER A 387 -15.52 -7.88 28.69
C SER A 387 -15.17 -6.59 27.93
N TYR A 388 -16.02 -6.14 27.01
CA TYR A 388 -15.82 -4.91 26.21
C TYR A 388 -16.89 -3.82 26.44
N PHE A 389 -17.83 -4.07 27.35
CA PHE A 389 -18.86 -3.12 27.77
C PHE A 389 -18.79 -2.91 29.29
N ASP A 390 -17.68 -2.32 29.75
CA ASP A 390 -17.60 -1.53 30.99
C ASP A 390 -16.45 -0.51 30.88
#